data_AF-A0A9D5VVH7-F1
#
_entry.id   AF-A0A9D5VVH7-F1
#
_cell.length_a   1.000
_cell.length_b   1.000
_cell.length_c   1.000
_cell.angle_alpha   90.00
_cell.angle_beta   90.00
_cell.angle_gamma   90.00
#
_symmetry.space_group_name_H-M   'P 1'
#
loop_
_entity.id
_entity.type
_entity.pdbx_description
1 polymer ?
#
loop_
_entity_poly.entity_id
_entity_poly.type
_entity_poly.pdbx_seq_one_letter_code
_entity_poly.pdbx_strand_id
1 'polypeptide(L)' 'MNIEEKITIPKELLWDYKEPPDDIFWQLQRIVDFFPAYGTDINTVKLLFKHRDKLKMEYGKYKLIGMYNEVWEEKSSQRN' A
#
# COMPACT_ATOMS: atom_id res chain seq x y z
N MET A 1 -4.55 -10.96 -18.25
CA MET A 1 -5.46 -10.98 -17.09
C MET A 1 -5.16 -9.72 -16.28
N ASN A 2 -5.97 -8.67 -16.44
CA ASN A 2 -5.91 -7.51 -15.54
C ASN A 2 -6.59 -7.94 -14.25
N ILE A 3 -5.79 -8.45 -13.31
CA ILE A 3 -6.22 -8.45 -11.92
C ILE A 3 -6.21 -6.97 -11.58
N GLU A 4 -7.36 -6.32 -11.61
CA GLU A 4 -7.55 -5.04 -10.93
C GLU A 4 -7.13 -5.30 -9.49
N GLU A 5 -5.89 -4.93 -9.14
CA GLU A 5 -5.28 -5.12 -7.83
C GLU A 5 -6.07 -4.22 -6.87
N LYS A 6 -7.25 -4.70 -6.46
CA LYS A 6 -8.28 -3.91 -5.79
C LYS A 6 -7.81 -3.61 -4.37
N ILE A 7 -7.33 -2.40 -4.16
CA ILE A 7 -6.93 -1.92 -2.85
C ILE A 7 -8.20 -1.58 -2.08
N THR A 8 -8.36 -2.17 -0.90
CA THR A 8 -9.45 -1.80 -0.02
C THR A 8 -9.02 -0.59 0.80
N ILE A 9 -9.57 0.58 0.49
CA ILE A 9 -9.36 1.79 1.29
C ILE A 9 -10.34 1.75 2.48
N PRO A 10 -9.84 1.74 3.73
CA PRO A 10 -10.68 1.86 4.91
C PRO A 10 -11.54 3.12 4.84
N LYS A 11 -12.81 3.03 5.27
CA LYS A 11 -13.75 4.17 5.21
C LYS A 11 -13.26 5.36 6.02
N GLU A 12 -12.50 5.09 7.07
CA GLU A 12 -11.86 6.07 7.94
C GLU A 12 -10.84 6.93 7.21
N LEU A 13 -10.33 6.48 6.04
CA LEU A 13 -9.40 7.24 5.21
C LEU A 13 -10.09 8.04 4.09
N LEU A 14 -11.40 7.82 3.88
CA LEU A 14 -12.16 8.44 2.79
C LEU A 14 -12.61 9.86 3.11
N TRP A 15 -12.78 10.21 4.40
CA TRP A 15 -13.16 11.54 4.91
C TRP A 15 -14.27 12.22 4.09
N ASP A 16 -13.90 13.03 3.09
CA ASP A 16 -14.81 13.78 2.20
C ASP A 16 -15.39 12.96 1.03
N TYR A 17 -14.86 11.76 0.80
CA TYR A 17 -15.27 10.88 -0.29
C TYR A 17 -16.27 9.84 0.20
N LYS A 18 -17.38 9.69 -0.54
CA LYS A 18 -18.33 8.59 -0.33
C LYS A 18 -17.72 7.24 -0.73
N GLU A 19 -16.94 7.24 -1.80
CA GLU A 19 -16.21 6.09 -2.34
C GLU A 19 -14.83 6.56 -2.82
N PRO A 20 -13.76 5.73 -2.66
CA PRO A 20 -12.45 6.09 -3.17
C PRO A 20 -12.50 6.27 -4.69
N PRO A 21 -11.86 7.32 -5.24
CA PRO A 21 -11.64 7.42 -6.68
C PRO A 21 -10.99 6.15 -7.23
N ASP A 22 -11.36 5.75 -8.44
CA ASP A 22 -10.77 4.60 -9.16
C ASP A 22 -9.41 4.96 -9.77
N ASP A 23 -8.54 5.56 -8.97
CA ASP A 23 -7.17 5.92 -9.30
C ASP A 23 -6.24 5.24 -8.29
N ILE A 24 -5.43 4.30 -8.79
CA ILE A 24 -4.50 3.52 -7.98
C ILE A 24 -3.46 4.39 -7.26
N PHE A 25 -2.99 5.48 -7.89
CA PHE A 25 -2.02 6.37 -7.26
C PHE A 25 -2.67 7.20 -6.17
N TRP A 26 -3.92 7.64 -6.37
CA TRP A 26 -4.69 8.30 -5.31
C TRP A 26 -4.88 7.36 -4.12
N GLN A 27 -5.30 6.13 -4.38
CA GLN A 27 -5.54 5.10 -3.36
C GLN A 27 -4.26 4.77 -2.58
N LEU A 28 -3.15 4.53 -3.29
CA LEU A 28 -1.86 4.25 -2.66
C LEU A 28 -1.31 5.45 -1.89
N GLN A 29 -1.42 6.66 -2.45
CA GLN A 29 -1.00 7.87 -1.75
C GLN A 29 -1.75 8.02 -0.43
N ARG A 30 -3.08 7.80 -0.46
CA ARG A 30 -3.90 7.86 0.74
C ARG A 30 -3.46 6.85 1.79
N ILE A 31 -3.12 5.62 1.40
CA ILE A 31 -2.60 4.62 2.35
C ILE A 31 -1.25 5.05 2.91
N VAL A 32 -0.33 5.52 2.07
CA VAL A 32 1.00 5.98 2.51
C VAL A 32 0.89 7.09 3.55
N ASP A 33 -0.07 8.00 3.40
CA ASP A 33 -0.25 9.10 4.34
C ASP A 33 -0.50 8.60 5.78
N PHE A 34 -1.08 7.40 5.95
CA PHE A 34 -1.35 6.79 7.26
C PHE A 34 -0.56 5.51 7.54
N PHE A 35 0.38 5.13 6.68
CA PHE A 35 1.25 3.99 6.91
C PHE A 35 2.15 4.24 8.13
N PRO A 36 2.33 3.26 9.05
CA PRO A 36 1.92 1.85 8.98
C PRO A 36 0.58 1.52 9.69
N ALA A 37 -0.17 2.51 10.16
CA ALA A 37 -1.46 2.25 10.81
C ALA A 37 -2.45 1.55 9.88
N TYR A 38 -2.32 1.77 8.56
CA TYR A 38 -3.05 1.09 7.50
C TYR A 38 -2.11 0.58 6.40
N GLY A 39 -2.55 -0.45 5.66
CA GLY A 39 -1.87 -0.95 4.47
C GLY A 39 -0.66 -1.86 4.72
N THR A 40 -0.65 -2.57 5.85
CA THR A 40 0.42 -3.53 6.21
C THR A 40 0.17 -4.95 5.71
N ASP A 41 -0.99 -5.21 5.10
CA ASP A 41 -1.29 -6.49 4.47
C ASP A 41 -0.40 -6.73 3.24
N ILE A 42 -0.20 -8.00 2.89
CA ILE A 42 0.74 -8.42 1.85
C ILE A 42 0.46 -7.78 0.49
N ASN A 43 -0.80 -7.67 0.08
CA ASN A 43 -1.15 -7.17 -1.25
C ASN A 43 -0.90 -5.66 -1.33
N THR A 44 -1.34 -4.93 -0.30
CA THR A 44 -1.11 -3.49 -0.22
C THR A 44 0.38 -3.16 -0.14
N VAL A 45 1.15 -3.88 0.68
CA VAL A 45 2.61 -3.65 0.80
C VAL A 45 3.31 -3.88 -0.54
N LYS A 46 2.96 -4.94 -1.28
CA LYS A 46 3.54 -5.21 -2.61
C LYS A 46 3.24 -4.08 -3.59
N LEU A 47 2.02 -3.56 -3.58
CA LEU A 47 1.62 -2.42 -4.42
C LEU A 47 2.34 -1.14 -4.02
N LEU A 48 2.38 -0.84 -2.72
CA LEU A 48 3.13 0.29 -2.18
C LEU A 48 4.60 0.23 -2.58
N PHE A 49 5.23 -0.94 -2.44
CA PHE A 49 6.63 -1.14 -2.83
C PHE A 49 6.84 -0.96 -4.34
N LYS A 50 5.98 -1.57 -5.17
CA LYS A 50 6.02 -1.46 -6.64
C LYS A 50 5.92 -0.02 -7.13
N HIS A 51 5.20 0.84 -6.42
CA HIS A 51 4.93 2.22 -6.81
C HIS A 51 5.63 3.28 -5.94
N ARG A 52 6.45 2.89 -4.95
CA ARG A 52 6.99 3.80 -3.92
C ARG A 52 7.76 4.99 -4.47
N ASP A 53 8.45 4.84 -5.60
CA ASP A 53 9.24 5.91 -6.21
C ASP A 53 8.37 6.99 -6.87
N LYS A 54 7.08 6.70 -7.11
CA LYS A 54 6.10 7.61 -7.70
C LYS A 54 5.20 8.28 -6.66
N LEU A 55 5.23 7.80 -5.42
CA LEU A 55 4.41 8.29 -4.33
C LEU A 55 5.16 9.38 -3.57
N LYS A 56 4.42 10.41 -3.12
CA LYS A 56 5.00 11.50 -2.33
C LYS A 56 5.02 11.06 -0.87
N MET A 57 6.20 10.78 -0.33
CA MET A 57 6.32 10.30 1.05
C MET A 57 7.63 10.70 1.69
N GLU A 58 7.62 10.73 3.02
CA GLU A 58 8.83 10.92 3.81
C GLU A 58 9.75 9.70 3.73
N TYR A 59 11.06 9.94 3.84
CA TYR A 59 12.07 8.89 3.74
C TYR A 59 11.89 7.75 4.76
N GLY A 60 11.37 8.06 5.96
CA GLY A 60 11.05 7.03 6.96
C GLY A 60 10.01 6.04 6.47
N LYS A 61 8.91 6.51 5.87
CA LYS A 61 7.87 5.65 5.30
C LYS A 61 8.38 4.85 4.11
N TYR A 62 9.19 5.47 3.26
CA TYR A 62 9.85 4.79 2.15
C TYR A 62 10.64 3.57 2.63
N LYS A 63 11.43 3.73 3.71
CA LYS A 63 12.21 2.64 4.29
C LYS A 63 11.32 1.59 4.96
N LEU A 64 10.31 2.00 5.72
CA LEU A 64 9.40 1.06 6.38
C LEU A 64 8.66 0.18 5.37
N ILE A 65 8.17 0.74 4.26
CA ILE A 65 7.51 -0.05 3.19
C ILE A 65 8.48 -1.11 2.64
N GLY A 66 9.75 -0.76 2.45
CA GLY A 66 10.80 -1.71 2.06
C GLY A 66 10.94 -2.88 3.04
N MET A 67 11.06 -2.57 4.34
CA MET A 67 11.19 -3.60 5.39
C MET A 67 9.97 -4.52 5.45
N TYR A 68 8.75 -3.96 5.36
CA TYR A 68 7.54 -4.79 5.34
C TYR A 68 7.49 -5.71 4.12
N ASN A 69 7.93 -5.23 2.95
CA ASN A 69 7.98 -6.05 1.75
C ASN A 69 8.98 -7.21 1.90
N GLU A 70 10.18 -6.95 2.44
CA GLU A 70 11.18 -7.98 2.74
C GLU A 70 10.60 -9.06 3.66
N VAL A 71 9.96 -8.67 4.77
CA VAL A 71 9.31 -9.61 5.71
C VAL A 71 8.24 -10.47 5.00
N TRP A 72 7.47 -9.90 4.08
CA TRP A 72 6.46 -10.66 3.35
C TRP A 72 7.07 -11.61 2.33
N GLU A 73 8.12 -11.21 1.62
CA GLU A 73 8.83 -12.07 0.66
C GLU A 73 9.50 -13.26 1.37
N GLU A 74 10.08 -13.04 2.55
CA GLU A 74 10.62 -14.11 3.39
C GLU A 74 9.52 -15.10 3.83
N LYS A 75 8.37 -14.59 4.30
CA LYS A 75 7.23 -15.43 4.71
C LYS A 75 6.62 -16.22 3.56
N SER A 76 6.60 -15.67 2.34
CA SER A 76 6.12 -16.42 1.17
C SER A 76 7.14 -17.46 0.71
N SER A 77 8.43 -17.19 0.86
CA SER A 77 9.50 -18.13 0.48
C SER A 77 9.62 -19.32 1.43
N GLN A 78 9.30 -19.14 2.71
CA GLN A 78 9.28 -20.22 3.71
C GLN A 78 8.06 -21.16 3.63
N ARG A 79 7.05 -20.81 2.81
CA ARG A 79 5.83 -21.61 2.62
C ARG A 79 5.86 -22.51 1.37
N ASN A 80 6.92 -22.40 0.57
CA ASN A 80 7.18 -23.21 -0.62
C ASN A 80 8.35 -24.16 -0.35
#